data_AF-A0A2W6SD31-F1
#
_entry.id   AF-A0A2W6SD31-F1
#
_cell.length_a   1.000
_cell.length_b   1.000
_cell.length_c   1.000
_cell.angle_alpha   90.00
_cell.angle_beta   90.00
_cell.angle_gamma   90.00
#
_symmetry.space_group_name_H-M   'P 1'
#
loop_
_entity.id
_entity.type
_entity.pdbx_description
1 polymer ?
#
loop_
_entity_poly.entity_id
_entity_poly.type
_entity_poly.pdbx_seq_one_letter_code
_entity_poly.pdbx_strand_id
1 'polypeptide(L)'
;MAFARFLAARLEIAMEYSALIADHETIDRLTQHLLKLVRSGNSRPETAAQVLDMLAMAIRDHLATADPIIHATAAAANGARHEPAARASVAELDMLREDWAQYLYRWDAPRIMANWDDFSEETSVVLRRVSDSVNRETAVLYSLAVHYDVIQAG
;
A
#
# COMPACT_ATOMS: atom_id res chain seq x y z
N MET A 1 24.78 -29.33 -6.68
CA MET A 1 24.51 -28.40 -5.55
C MET A 1 24.10 -26.99 -5.98
N ALA A 2 24.68 -26.40 -7.05
CA ALA A 2 24.30 -25.06 -7.51
C ALA A 2 22.83 -24.94 -8.01
N PHE A 3 22.33 -25.95 -8.72
CA PHE A 3 20.97 -25.95 -9.29
C PHE A 3 19.86 -25.95 -8.23
N ALA A 4 20.03 -26.69 -7.13
CA ALA A 4 19.05 -26.73 -6.03
C ALA A 4 19.01 -25.41 -5.24
N ARG A 5 20.16 -24.73 -5.07
CA ARG A 5 20.23 -23.39 -4.47
C ARG A 5 19.59 -22.33 -5.36
N PHE A 6 19.74 -22.44 -6.68
CA PHE A 6 19.10 -21.54 -7.65
C PHE A 6 17.58 -21.69 -7.62
N LEU A 7 17.06 -22.93 -7.55
CA LEU A 7 15.62 -23.19 -7.42
C LEU A 7 15.04 -22.70 -6.09
N ALA A 8 15.75 -22.90 -4.97
CA ALA A 8 15.30 -22.44 -3.65
C ALA A 8 15.22 -20.91 -3.58
N ALA A 9 16.26 -20.21 -4.06
CA ALA A 9 16.24 -18.75 -4.12
C ALA A 9 15.11 -18.22 -5.04
N ARG A 10 14.87 -18.90 -6.17
CA ARG A 10 13.79 -18.50 -7.10
C ARG A 10 12.40 -18.76 -6.52
N LEU A 11 12.24 -19.77 -5.67
CA LEU A 11 10.98 -20.06 -4.95
C LEU A 11 10.75 -19.09 -3.78
N GLU A 12 11.80 -18.72 -3.03
CA GLU A 12 11.72 -17.68 -1.99
C GLU A 12 11.29 -16.34 -2.59
N ILE A 13 11.86 -15.94 -3.73
CA ILE A 13 11.56 -14.66 -4.40
C ILE A 13 10.16 -14.66 -5.08
N ALA A 14 9.70 -15.78 -5.65
CA ALA A 14 8.34 -15.87 -6.19
C ALA A 14 7.25 -15.82 -5.09
N MET A 15 7.57 -16.31 -3.88
CA MET A 15 6.70 -16.13 -2.71
C MET A 15 6.62 -14.65 -2.30
N GLU A 16 7.68 -13.85 -2.49
CA GLU A 16 7.66 -12.41 -2.20
C GLU A 16 6.67 -11.65 -3.09
N TYR A 17 6.63 -11.90 -4.41
CA TYR A 17 5.68 -11.21 -5.30
C TYR A 17 4.22 -11.56 -4.97
N SER A 18 3.91 -12.84 -4.76
CA SER A 18 2.55 -13.26 -4.40
C SER A 18 2.10 -12.75 -3.03
N ALA A 19 3.01 -12.61 -2.07
CA ALA A 19 2.73 -11.99 -0.78
C ALA A 19 2.38 -10.50 -0.94
N LEU A 20 3.14 -9.73 -1.73
CA LEU A 20 2.84 -8.31 -1.98
C LEU A 20 1.48 -8.09 -2.63
N ILE A 21 1.10 -8.97 -3.57
CA ILE A 21 -0.24 -8.91 -4.18
C ILE A 21 -1.33 -9.25 -3.16
N ALA A 22 -1.11 -10.25 -2.30
CA ALA A 22 -2.05 -10.60 -1.23
C ALA A 22 -2.21 -9.46 -0.20
N ASP A 23 -1.14 -8.72 0.08
CA ASP A 23 -1.17 -7.53 0.92
C ASP A 23 -2.01 -6.43 0.28
N HIS A 24 -1.80 -6.15 -1.02
CA HIS A 24 -2.62 -5.22 -1.80
C HIS A 24 -4.11 -5.58 -1.78
N GLU A 25 -4.46 -6.85 -1.96
CA GLU A 25 -5.85 -7.30 -1.85
C GLU A 25 -6.43 -7.08 -0.44
N THR A 26 -5.61 -7.25 0.61
CA THR A 26 -6.02 -7.01 1.99
C THR A 26 -6.28 -5.54 2.24
N ILE A 27 -5.38 -4.66 1.80
CA ILE A 27 -5.52 -3.21 1.87
C ILE A 27 -6.77 -2.74 1.11
N ASP A 28 -7.01 -3.26 -0.10
CA ASP A 28 -8.17 -2.91 -0.91
C ASP A 28 -9.48 -3.35 -0.22
N ARG A 29 -9.56 -4.58 0.30
CA ARG A 29 -10.74 -5.04 1.05
C ARG A 29 -11.06 -4.17 2.26
N LEU A 30 -10.04 -3.80 3.05
CA LEU A 30 -10.22 -2.95 4.23
C LEU A 30 -10.60 -1.52 3.84
N THR A 31 -9.99 -0.98 2.79
CA THR A 31 -10.32 0.32 2.20
C THR A 31 -11.77 0.37 1.74
N GLN A 32 -12.23 -0.63 0.99
CA GLN A 32 -13.61 -0.72 0.54
C GLN A 32 -14.59 -0.89 1.70
N HIS A 33 -14.21 -1.64 2.75
CA HIS A 33 -15.05 -1.79 3.93
C HIS A 33 -15.21 -0.46 4.67
N LEU A 34 -14.12 0.28 4.91
CA LEU A 34 -14.17 1.58 5.56
C LEU A 34 -14.94 2.61 4.72
N LEU A 35 -14.73 2.64 3.40
CA LEU A 35 -15.50 3.47 2.48
C LEU A 35 -17.01 3.20 2.55
N LYS A 36 -17.41 1.92 2.66
CA LYS A 36 -18.82 1.56 2.82
C LYS A 36 -19.39 2.07 4.14
N LEU A 37 -18.63 2.00 5.23
CA LEU A 37 -19.06 2.49 6.54
C LEU A 37 -19.29 4.00 6.51
N VAL A 38 -18.32 4.79 6.03
CA VAL A 38 -18.40 6.26 6.02
C VAL A 38 -19.39 6.82 5.00
N ARG A 39 -19.73 6.06 3.96
CA ARG A 39 -20.76 6.45 2.97
C ARG A 39 -22.15 5.94 3.32
N SER A 40 -22.27 5.06 4.31
CA SER A 40 -23.57 4.58 4.73
C SER A 40 -24.32 5.68 5.49
N GLY A 41 -25.63 5.81 5.26
CA GLY A 41 -26.48 6.77 5.99
C GLY A 41 -26.71 6.41 7.46
N ASN A 42 -26.00 5.42 7.99
CA ASN A 42 -26.10 4.98 9.38
C ASN A 42 -24.70 4.97 10.00
N SER A 43 -24.39 6.00 10.80
CA SER A 43 -23.09 6.17 11.43
C SER A 43 -22.73 4.98 12.31
N ARG A 44 -21.51 4.44 12.12
CA ARG A 44 -20.95 3.33 12.90
C ARG A 44 -19.52 3.64 13.32
N PRO A 45 -19.31 4.66 14.17
CA PRO A 45 -17.98 5.18 14.48
C PRO A 45 -17.04 4.16 15.11
N GLU A 46 -17.54 3.29 15.99
CA GLU A 46 -16.72 2.26 16.64
C GLU A 46 -16.23 1.21 15.63
N THR A 47 -17.11 0.78 14.72
CA THR A 47 -16.73 -0.15 13.64
C THR A 47 -15.74 0.50 12.68
N ALA A 48 -15.94 1.78 12.34
CA ALA A 48 -15.03 2.49 11.46
C ALA A 48 -13.64 2.66 12.08
N ALA A 49 -13.55 2.98 13.37
CA ALA A 49 -12.30 3.06 14.09
C ALA A 49 -11.55 1.71 14.08
N GLN A 50 -12.25 0.61 14.35
CA GLN A 50 -11.65 -0.74 14.30
C GLN A 50 -11.12 -1.08 12.90
N VAL A 51 -11.89 -0.78 11.85
CA VAL A 51 -11.45 -1.04 10.46
C VAL A 51 -10.27 -0.13 10.08
N LEU A 52 -10.25 1.12 10.57
CA LEU A 52 -9.11 2.01 10.37
C LEU A 52 -7.84 1.47 11.03
N ASP A 53 -7.92 0.98 12.27
CA ASP A 53 -6.78 0.35 12.94
C ASP A 53 -6.26 -0.87 12.17
N MET A 54 -7.17 -1.72 11.69
CA MET A 54 -6.81 -2.87 10.85
C MET A 54 -6.13 -2.45 9.56
N LEU A 55 -6.63 -1.41 8.89
CA LEU A 55 -6.04 -0.87 7.67
C LEU A 55 -4.65 -0.28 7.94
N ALA A 56 -4.49 0.45 9.04
CA ALA A 56 -3.20 1.02 9.44
C ALA A 56 -2.15 -0.07 9.70
N MET A 57 -2.53 -1.16 10.36
CA MET A 57 -1.65 -2.32 10.54
C MET A 57 -1.30 -2.98 9.21
N ALA A 58 -2.29 -3.23 8.34
CA ALA A 58 -2.05 -3.85 7.04
C ALA A 58 -1.11 -3.01 6.16
N ILE A 59 -1.28 -1.68 6.12
CA ILE A 59 -0.40 -0.77 5.38
C ILE A 59 1.02 -0.78 5.99
N ARG A 60 1.15 -0.73 7.31
CA ARG A 60 2.46 -0.80 7.97
C ARG A 60 3.20 -2.09 7.62
N ASP A 61 2.51 -3.22 7.70
CA ASP A 61 3.11 -4.53 7.49
C ASP A 61 3.47 -4.73 6.00
N HIS A 62 2.63 -4.25 5.09
CA HIS A 62 2.94 -4.15 3.65
C HIS A 62 4.21 -3.35 3.39
N LEU A 63 4.31 -2.14 3.94
CA LEU A 63 5.45 -1.24 3.74
C LEU A 63 6.76 -1.85 4.26
N ALA A 64 6.72 -2.60 5.35
CA ALA A 64 7.91 -3.29 5.88
C ALA A 64 8.51 -4.28 4.86
N THR A 65 7.67 -4.85 3.99
CA THR A 65 8.08 -5.78 2.92
C THR A 65 8.36 -5.03 1.61
N ALA A 66 7.53 -4.04 1.26
CA ALA A 66 7.60 -3.35 -0.02
C ALA A 66 8.75 -2.34 -0.11
N ASP A 67 9.13 -1.67 0.99
CA ASP A 67 10.13 -0.59 0.98
C ASP A 67 11.49 -0.98 0.36
N PRO A 68 12.11 -2.10 0.77
CA PRO A 68 13.37 -2.54 0.16
C PRO A 68 13.25 -2.76 -1.35
N ILE A 69 12.11 -3.29 -1.81
CA ILE A 69 11.85 -3.61 -3.22
C ILE A 69 11.66 -2.33 -4.02
N ILE A 70 10.92 -1.36 -3.48
CA ILE A 70 10.71 -0.05 -4.09
C ILE A 70 12.04 0.68 -4.28
N HIS A 71 12.88 0.72 -3.23
CA HIS A 71 14.19 1.36 -3.29
C HIS A 71 15.14 0.65 -4.27
N ALA A 72 15.18 -0.68 -4.26
CA ALA A 72 15.98 -1.46 -5.20
C ALA A 72 15.52 -1.25 -6.66
N THR A 73 14.22 -1.16 -6.90
CA THR A 73 13.63 -0.89 -8.21
C THR A 73 13.99 0.50 -8.71
N ALA A 74 13.88 1.52 -7.86
CA ALA A 74 14.27 2.89 -8.22
C ALA A 74 15.77 2.98 -8.52
N ALA A 75 16.60 2.29 -7.74
CA ALA A 75 18.05 2.22 -7.98
C ALA A 75 18.38 1.51 -9.30
N ALA A 76 17.70 0.40 -9.62
CA ALA A 76 17.89 -0.32 -10.87
C ALA A 76 17.41 0.47 -12.10
N ALA A 77 16.36 1.28 -11.95
CA ALA A 77 15.85 2.15 -13.01
C ALA A 77 16.73 3.39 -13.27
N ASN A 78 17.67 3.72 -12.38
CA ASN A 78 18.50 4.93 -12.47
C ASN A 78 19.32 4.98 -13.77
N GLY A 79 19.24 6.09 -14.51
CA GLY A 79 19.90 6.25 -15.81
C GLY A 79 19.27 5.46 -16.96
N ALA A 80 18.19 4.70 -16.71
CA ALA A 80 17.45 3.98 -17.73
C ALA A 80 16.22 4.78 -18.20
N ARG A 81 15.62 4.35 -19.32
CA ARG A 81 14.43 5.00 -19.90
C ARG A 81 13.23 5.11 -18.93
N HIS A 82 13.18 4.23 -17.93
CA HIS A 82 12.09 4.15 -16.96
C HIS A 82 12.32 4.99 -15.69
N GLU A 83 13.50 5.60 -15.53
CA GLU A 83 13.83 6.43 -14.35
C GLU A 83 12.75 7.47 -14.02
N PRO A 84 12.22 8.25 -15.00
CA PRO A 84 11.22 9.27 -14.67
C PRO A 84 9.94 8.69 -14.07
N ALA A 85 9.50 7.53 -14.56
CA ALA A 85 8.29 6.86 -14.09
C ALA A 85 8.49 6.25 -12.68
N ALA A 86 9.65 5.62 -12.46
CA ALA A 86 10.02 5.10 -11.14
C ALA A 86 10.11 6.23 -10.11
N ARG A 87 10.82 7.31 -10.43
CA ARG A 87 10.99 8.47 -9.54
C ARG A 87 9.66 9.16 -9.23
N ALA A 88 8.79 9.35 -10.21
CA ALA A 88 7.47 9.93 -9.99
C ALA A 88 6.62 9.06 -9.05
N SER A 89 6.62 7.74 -9.26
CA SER A 89 5.85 6.80 -8.43
C SER A 89 6.35 6.76 -6.98
N VAL A 90 7.67 6.81 -6.75
CA VAL A 90 8.25 6.89 -5.40
C VAL A 90 7.89 8.21 -4.72
N ALA A 91 8.02 9.34 -5.42
CA ALA A 91 7.70 10.64 -4.85
C ALA A 91 6.22 10.77 -4.45
N GLU A 92 5.30 10.26 -5.28
CA GLU A 92 3.88 10.22 -4.96
C GLU A 92 3.58 9.35 -3.73
N LEU A 93 4.25 8.20 -3.62
CA LEU A 93 4.11 7.31 -2.48
C LEU A 93 4.62 7.95 -1.19
N ASP A 94 5.76 8.65 -1.23
CA ASP A 94 6.32 9.37 -0.10
C ASP A 94 5.37 10.47 0.39
N MET A 95 4.81 11.27 -0.53
CA MET A 95 3.79 12.27 -0.19
C MET A 95 2.55 11.63 0.46
N LEU A 96 2.09 10.49 -0.05
CA LEU A 96 0.95 9.79 0.54
C LEU A 96 1.27 9.23 1.93
N ARG A 97 2.50 8.79 2.19
CA ARG A 97 2.92 8.32 3.53
C ARG A 97 2.85 9.45 4.56
N GLU A 98 3.31 10.64 4.19
CA GLU A 98 3.23 11.82 5.06
C GLU A 98 1.76 12.17 5.37
N ASP A 99 0.91 12.22 4.35
CA ASP A 99 -0.51 12.51 4.52
C ASP A 99 -1.23 11.44 5.33
N TRP A 100 -0.89 10.17 5.13
CA TRP A 100 -1.42 9.04 5.90
C TRP A 100 -1.04 9.13 7.38
N ALA A 101 0.21 9.48 7.69
CA ALA A 101 0.67 9.67 9.07
C ALA A 101 -0.06 10.83 9.75
N GLN A 102 -0.27 11.95 9.06
CA GLN A 102 -1.05 13.08 9.57
C GLN A 102 -2.52 12.70 9.80
N TYR A 103 -3.11 11.93 8.88
CA TYR A 103 -4.47 11.44 8.99
C TYR A 103 -4.66 10.53 10.20
N LEU A 104 -3.75 9.56 10.42
CA LEU A 104 -3.78 8.70 11.62
C LEU A 104 -3.51 9.46 12.93
N TYR A 105 -2.67 10.49 12.87
CA TYR A 105 -2.47 11.38 14.04
C TYR A 105 -3.73 12.18 14.37
N ARG A 106 -4.51 12.58 13.35
CA ARG A 106 -5.76 13.33 13.53
C ARG A 106 -6.90 12.45 14.03
N TRP A 107 -7.04 11.23 13.53
CA TRP A 107 -8.22 10.40 13.77
C TRP A 107 -7.93 9.23 14.70
N ASP A 108 -8.28 9.41 15.96
CA ASP A 108 -8.40 8.34 16.95
C ASP A 108 -9.88 7.99 17.20
N ALA A 109 -10.14 6.87 17.89
CA ALA A 109 -11.52 6.44 18.16
C ALA A 109 -12.38 7.53 18.84
N PRO A 110 -11.90 8.23 19.89
CA PRO A 110 -12.66 9.35 20.48
C PRO A 110 -13.03 10.46 19.48
N ARG A 111 -12.11 10.87 18.61
CA ARG A 111 -12.37 11.92 17.61
C ARG A 111 -13.31 11.48 16.51
N ILE A 112 -13.21 10.22 16.08
CA ILE A 112 -14.13 9.62 15.10
C ILE A 112 -15.57 9.61 15.66
N MET A 113 -15.73 9.24 16.93
CA MET A 113 -17.03 9.24 17.61
C MET A 113 -17.61 10.65 17.76
N ALA A 114 -16.75 11.64 18.04
CA ALA A 114 -17.18 13.02 18.25
C ALA A 114 -17.44 13.80 16.96
N ASN A 115 -16.76 13.48 15.85
CA ASN A 115 -16.78 14.27 14.61
C ASN A 115 -16.96 13.37 13.39
N TRP A 116 -18.06 12.62 13.35
CA TRP A 116 -18.32 11.61 12.32
C TRP A 116 -18.38 12.19 10.90
N ASP A 117 -18.99 13.36 10.71
CA ASP A 117 -19.19 13.95 9.38
C ASP A 117 -17.84 14.37 8.77
N ASP A 118 -17.02 15.09 9.54
CA ASP A 118 -15.67 15.49 9.14
C ASP A 118 -14.78 14.26 8.86
N PHE A 119 -14.86 13.26 9.75
CA PHE A 119 -14.17 11.98 9.54
C PHE A 119 -14.60 11.34 8.22
N SER A 120 -15.90 11.27 7.94
CA SER A 120 -16.42 10.59 6.77
C SER A 120 -16.01 11.26 5.45
N GLU A 121 -15.99 12.58 5.43
CA GLU A 121 -15.52 13.37 4.29
C GLU A 121 -14.02 13.14 4.05
N GLU A 122 -13.19 13.36 5.08
CA GLU A 122 -11.74 13.23 4.96
C GLU A 122 -11.32 11.79 4.63
N THR A 123 -11.92 10.80 5.29
CA THR A 123 -11.69 9.37 5.04
C THR A 123 -11.97 9.02 3.58
N SER A 124 -13.06 9.54 3.01
CA SER A 124 -13.41 9.27 1.61
C SER A 124 -12.36 9.76 0.61
N VAL A 125 -11.66 10.84 0.93
CA VAL A 125 -10.58 11.42 0.11
C VAL A 125 -9.30 10.61 0.27
N VAL A 126 -8.87 10.36 1.52
CA VAL A 126 -7.63 9.63 1.82
C VAL A 126 -7.69 8.20 1.26
N LEU A 127 -8.80 7.49 1.46
CA LEU A 127 -8.96 6.12 1.00
C LEU A 127 -8.92 5.97 -0.53
N ARG A 128 -9.40 6.98 -1.26
CA ARG A 128 -9.26 6.98 -2.73
C ARG A 128 -7.79 7.03 -3.13
N ARG A 129 -7.00 7.88 -2.46
CA ARG A 129 -5.56 8.00 -2.72
C ARG A 129 -4.80 6.73 -2.36
N VAL A 130 -5.18 6.05 -1.28
CA VAL A 130 -4.63 4.73 -0.91
C VAL A 130 -4.90 3.71 -2.01
N SER A 131 -6.15 3.58 -2.49
CA SER A 131 -6.48 2.68 -3.61
C SER A 131 -5.72 3.03 -4.90
N ASP A 132 -5.63 4.31 -5.25
CA ASP A 132 -4.90 4.76 -6.44
C ASP A 132 -3.40 4.43 -6.34
N SER A 133 -2.82 4.58 -5.14
CA SER A 133 -1.42 4.26 -4.88
C SER A 133 -1.13 2.76 -4.98
N VAL A 134 -1.98 1.92 -4.38
CA VAL A 134 -1.85 0.45 -4.48
C VAL A 134 -1.85 0.01 -5.95
N ASN A 135 -2.82 0.51 -6.73
CA ASN A 135 -2.90 0.20 -8.16
C ASN A 135 -1.66 0.67 -8.95
N ARG A 136 -1.13 1.85 -8.60
CA ARG A 136 0.07 2.39 -9.25
C ARG A 136 1.33 1.61 -8.86
N GLU A 137 1.45 1.19 -7.61
CA GLU A 137 2.55 0.36 -7.13
C GLU A 137 2.59 -0.96 -7.93
N THR A 138 1.46 -1.63 -8.13
CA THR A 138 1.39 -2.84 -8.97
C THR A 138 1.75 -2.53 -10.44
N ALA A 139 1.12 -1.51 -11.02
CA ALA A 139 1.21 -1.22 -12.45
C ALA A 139 2.58 -0.67 -12.87
N VAL A 140 3.30 0.01 -11.97
CA VAL A 140 4.57 0.66 -12.28
C VAL A 140 5.70 0.02 -11.49
N LEU A 141 5.69 0.11 -10.16
CA LEU A 141 6.83 -0.28 -9.34
C LEU A 141 7.08 -1.79 -9.39
N TYR A 142 6.05 -2.63 -9.24
CA TYR A 142 6.25 -4.08 -9.32
C TYR A 142 6.50 -4.57 -10.73
N SER A 143 5.86 -3.96 -11.73
CA SER A 143 6.16 -4.24 -13.13
C SER A 143 7.62 -3.93 -13.47
N LEU A 144 8.18 -2.83 -12.95
CA LEU A 144 9.60 -2.51 -13.09
C LEU A 144 10.49 -3.40 -12.23
N ALA A 145 10.06 -3.78 -11.03
CA ALA A 145 10.79 -4.71 -10.18
C ALA A 145 10.98 -6.06 -10.87
N VAL A 146 9.95 -6.56 -11.55
CA VAL A 146 10.05 -7.75 -12.42
C VAL A 146 10.94 -7.48 -13.63
N HIS A 147 10.79 -6.32 -14.29
CA HIS A 147 11.59 -5.99 -15.48
C HIS A 147 13.11 -5.94 -15.20
N TYR A 148 13.50 -5.49 -14.01
CA TYR A 148 14.89 -5.37 -13.58
C TYR A 148 15.36 -6.53 -12.70
N ASP A 149 14.59 -7.63 -12.64
CA ASP A 149 14.90 -8.83 -11.84
C ASP A 149 15.12 -8.54 -10.33
N VAL A 150 14.50 -7.48 -9.80
CA VAL A 150 14.46 -7.18 -8.35
C VAL A 150 13.56 -8.18 -7.63
N ILE A 151 12.44 -8.53 -8.27
CA ILE A 151 11.55 -9.63 -7.86
C ILE A 151 11.24 -10.50 -9.08
N GLN A 152 10.79 -11.72 -8.87
CA GLN A 152 10.36 -12.62 -9.94
C GLN A 152 8.83 -12.65 -10.00
N ALA A 153 8.26 -12.59 -11.20
CA ALA A 153 6.85 -12.90 -11.37
C ALA A 153 6.61 -14.37 -11.01
N GLY A 154 5.61 -14.60 -10.16
CA GLY A 154 5.17 -15.96 -9.77
C GLY A 154 4.65 -16.78 -10.96
#